data_AF-A0A6H0CES3-F1
#
_entry.id   AF-A0A6H0CES3-F1
#
_cell.length_a   1.000
_cell.length_b   1.000
_cell.length_c   1.000
_cell.angle_alpha   90.00
_cell.angle_beta   90.00
_cell.angle_gamma   90.00
#
_symmetry.space_group_name_H-M   'P 1'
#
loop_
_entity.id
_entity.type
_entity.pdbx_description
1 polymer ?
#
loop_
_entity_poly.entity_id
_entity_poly.type
_entity_poly.pdbx_seq_one_letter_code
_entity_poly.pdbx_strand_id
1 'polypeptide(L)' 'MRLLQPDAVTEVAVGVVRDATARWRRQARPHDVRPHVDVARGPLYGE' A
#
# COMPACT_ATOMS: atom_id res chain seq x y z
N MET A 1 11.77 -14.93 -12.95
CA MET A 1 11.00 -14.18 -11.93
C MET A 1 12.00 -13.38 -11.10
N ARG A 2 11.93 -12.05 -11.10
CA ARG A 2 12.84 -11.21 -10.30
C ARG A 2 12.10 -10.86 -9.00
N LEU A 3 12.64 -11.29 -7.86
CA LEU A 3 12.17 -10.86 -6.55
C LEU A 3 12.59 -9.41 -6.34
N LEU A 4 11.64 -8.55 -5.97
CA LEU A 4 11.93 -7.18 -5.55
C LEU A 4 12.25 -7.22 -4.06
N GLN A 5 13.38 -6.64 -3.66
CA GLN A 5 13.72 -6.44 -2.26
C GLN A 5 13.14 -5.08 -1.84
N PRO A 6 12.15 -5.04 -0.94
CA PRO A 6 11.59 -3.78 -0.47
C PRO A 6 12.58 -3.07 0.48
N ASP A 7 12.71 -1.75 0.33
CA ASP A 7 13.58 -0.92 1.17
C ASP A 7 12.82 -0.13 2.25
N ALA A 8 11.49 -0.01 2.13
CA ALA A 8 10.67 0.79 3.05
C ALA A 8 9.23 0.27 3.14
N VAL A 9 8.60 0.50 4.30
CA VAL A 9 7.16 0.29 4.52
C VAL A 9 6.44 1.63 4.41
N THR A 10 5.37 1.68 3.62
CA THR A 10 4.51 2.86 3.48
C THR A 10 3.11 2.55 3.98
N GLU A 11 2.58 3.41 4.84
CA GLU A 11 1.18 3.41 5.21
C GLU A 11 0.32 4.05 4.13
N VAL A 12 -0.80 3.41 3.82
CA VAL A 12 -1.72 3.85 2.76
C VAL A 12 -3.09 4.05 3.36
N ALA A 13 -3.63 5.26 3.23
CA ALA A 13 -5.00 5.56 3.58
C ALA A 13 -5.93 5.05 2.47
N VAL A 14 -6.94 4.24 2.83
CA VAL A 14 -7.94 3.73 1.88
C VAL A 14 -9.29 4.36 2.15
N GLY A 15 -9.73 5.21 1.23
CA GLY A 15 -11.07 5.81 1.24
C GLY A 15 -12.03 5.10 0.29
N VAL A 16 -13.33 5.26 0.52
CA VAL A 16 -14.37 4.89 -0.44
C VAL A 16 -14.87 6.16 -1.11
N VAL A 17 -14.67 6.28 -2.41
CA VAL A 17 -15.02 7.47 -3.20
C VAL A 17 -15.96 7.09 -4.34
N ARG A 18 -16.78 8.04 -4.78
CA ARG A 18 -17.61 7.89 -5.96
C ARG A 18 -16.88 8.45 -7.18
N ASP A 19 -16.72 7.65 -8.23
CA ASP A 19 -16.08 8.11 -9.46
C ASP A 19 -17.02 8.96 -10.33
N ALA A 20 -16.48 9.52 -11.41
CA ALA A 20 -17.24 10.34 -12.35
C ALA A 20 -18.40 9.60 -13.05
N THR A 21 -18.40 8.26 -13.02
CA THR A 21 -19.47 7.39 -13.55
C THR A 21 -20.46 6.96 -12.46
N ALA A 22 -20.42 7.62 -11.30
CA ALA A 22 -21.26 7.37 -10.15
C ALA A 22 -21.06 5.98 -9.49
N ARG A 23 -19.94 5.30 -9.75
CA ARG A 23 -19.59 4.00 -9.15
C ARG A 23 -18.73 4.18 -7.91
N TRP A 24 -18.96 3.34 -6.90
CA TRP A 24 -18.12 3.29 -5.71
C TRP A 24 -16.80 2.59 -6.00
N ARG A 25 -15.69 3.22 -5.58
CA ARG A 25 -14.35 2.65 -5.69
C ARG A 25 -13.58 2.87 -4.39
N ARG A 26 -12.67 1.94 -4.11
CA ARG A 26 -11.65 2.11 -3.08
C ARG A 26 -10.51 2.92 -3.68
N GLN A 27 -10.14 4.00 -3.02
CA GLN A 27 -9.00 4.81 -3.41
C GLN A 27 -7.93 4.72 -2.32
N ALA A 28 -6.81 4.10 -2.69
CA ALA A 28 -5.58 4.09 -1.91
C ALA A 28 -4.82 5.40 -2.15
N ARG A 29 -4.35 6.06 -1.09
CA ARG A 29 -3.49 7.24 -1.15
C ARG A 29 -2.30 7.04 -0.20
N PRO A 30 -1.06 7.38 -0.61
CA PRO A 30 0.07 7.39 0.31
C PRO A 30 -0.26 8.27 1.51
N HIS A 31 -0.06 7.73 2.72
CA HIS A 31 -0.31 8.47 3.95
C HIS A 31 1.01 8.90 4.58
N ASP A 32 1.88 7.94 4.91
CA ASP A 32 3.17 8.19 5.55
C ASP A 32 4.14 7.03 5.32
N VAL A 33 5.45 7.31 5.34
CA VAL A 33 6.47 6.26 5.37
C VAL A 33 6.69 5.87 6.82
N ARG A 34 6.78 4.57 7.12
CA ARG A 34 7.00 4.05 8.48
C ARG A 34 8.44 3.59 8.65
N PRO A 35 9.43 4.49 8.83
CA PRO A 35 10.85 4.14 8.86
C PRO A 35 11.23 3.28 10.07
N HIS A 36 10.38 3.24 11.09
CA HIS A 36 10.59 2.43 12.29
C HIS A 36 10.01 1.01 12.18
N VAL A 37 9.29 0.70 11.10
CA VAL A 37 8.78 -0.65 10.85
C VAL A 37 9.83 -1.42 10.07
N ASP A 38 10.31 -2.50 10.67
CA ASP A 38 11.23 -3.43 10.02
C ASP A 38 10.54 -4.09 8.82
N VAL A 39 11.13 -3.87 7.64
CA VAL A 39 10.63 -4.38 6.36
C VAL A 39 10.58 -5.92 6.34
N ALA A 40 11.46 -6.59 7.09
CA ALA A 40 11.48 -8.04 7.22
C ALA A 40 10.30 -8.61 8.03
N ARG A 41 9.55 -7.76 8.75
CA ARG A 41 8.35 -8.17 9.53
C ARG A 41 7.06 -8.11 8.72
N GLY A 42 7.05 -7.50 7.54
CA GLY A 42 5.90 -7.50 6.65
C GLY A 42 5.80 -8.81 5.87
N PRO A 43 4.61 -9.35 5.60
CA PRO A 43 4.49 -10.43 4.64
C PRO A 43 5.03 -9.95 3.30
N LEU A 44 6.10 -10.57 2.81
CA LEU A 44 6.54 -10.39 1.43
C LEU A 44 5.44 -11.00 0.56
N TYR A 45 4.64 -10.17 -0.09
CA TYR A 45 3.61 -10.65 -1.02
C TYR A 45 4.30 -11.39 -2.17
N GLY A 46 4.33 -12.72 -2.14
CA GLY A 46 4.99 -13.54 -3.15
C GLY A 46 5.29 -15.00 -2.82
N GLU A 47 4.50 -15.67 -1.97
CA GLU A 47 4.38 -17.14 -1.97
C GLU A 47 2.99 -17.55 -2.48
#